data_AF-A0A965CC24-F1
#
_entry.id   AF-A0A965CC24-F1
#
_cell.length_a   1.000
_cell.length_b   1.000
_cell.length_c   1.000
_cell.angle_alpha   90.00
_cell.angle_beta   90.00
_cell.angle_gamma   90.00
#
_symmetry.space_group_name_H-M   'P 1'
#
loop_
_entity.id
_entity.type
_entity.pdbx_description
1 polymer ?
#
loop_
_entity_poly.entity_id
_entity_poly.type
_entity_poly.pdbx_seq_one_letter_code
_entity_poly.pdbx_strand_id
1 'polypeptide(L)'
;MTIDKFFDETVDNDLKERIKRLRSIMLINSCIYYEMNDNMISDVRWQELANELADLQDKHPEHCKIDWFDQDFQCWDGSSGYHLPLRHPWVYGKAAQVLRLHKKEIHHAV
;
A
#
# COMPACT_ATOMS: atom_id res chain seq x y z
N MET A 1 -23.21 24.76 -3.04
CA MET A 1 -21.87 24.21 -2.76
C MET A 1 -21.03 25.38 -2.29
N THR A 2 -20.45 25.33 -1.09
CA THR A 2 -19.57 26.40 -0.57
C THR A 2 -18.12 26.06 -0.90
N ILE A 3 -17.26 27.07 -1.03
CA ILE A 3 -15.83 26.88 -1.34
C ILE A 3 -15.14 25.99 -0.31
N ASP A 4 -15.47 26.16 0.98
CA ASP A 4 -14.92 25.33 2.06
C ASP A 4 -15.25 23.85 1.87
N LYS A 5 -16.49 23.53 1.47
CA LYS A 5 -16.90 22.14 1.18
C LYS A 5 -16.14 21.53 0.01
N PHE A 6 -15.81 22.34 -1.01
CA PHE A 6 -15.02 21.86 -2.13
C PHE A 6 -13.58 21.53 -1.70
N PHE A 7 -12.96 22.39 -0.88
CA PHE A 7 -11.63 22.12 -0.34
C PHE A 7 -11.61 20.90 0.58
N ASP A 8 -12.58 20.76 1.48
CA ASP A 8 -12.74 19.58 2.34
C ASP A 8 -12.87 18.30 1.50
N GLU A 9 -13.72 18.30 0.47
CA GLU A 9 -13.88 17.16 -0.45
C GLU A 9 -12.57 16.82 -1.20
N THR A 10 -11.77 17.81 -1.59
CA THR A 10 -10.47 17.56 -2.24
C THR A 10 -9.45 16.94 -1.28
N VAL A 11 -9.36 17.45 -0.05
CA VAL A 11 -8.46 16.90 0.98
C VAL A 11 -8.84 15.46 1.33
N ASP A 12 -10.14 15.19 1.47
CA ASP A 12 -10.65 13.85 1.73
C ASP A 12 -10.30 12.86 0.61
N ASN A 13 -10.40 13.29 -0.64
CA ASN A 13 -10.04 12.46 -1.79
C ASN A 13 -8.54 12.20 -1.85
N ASP A 14 -7.71 13.21 -1.59
CA ASP A 14 -6.24 13.06 -1.56
C ASP A 14 -5.80 12.08 -0.47
N LEU A 15 -6.44 12.14 0.70
CA LEU A 15 -6.17 11.24 1.82
C LEU A 15 -6.55 9.79 1.49
N LYS A 16 -7.75 9.57 0.91
CA LYS A 16 -8.20 8.25 0.47
C LYS A 16 -7.26 7.64 -0.56
N GLU A 17 -6.80 8.44 -1.53
CA GLU A 17 -5.82 7.99 -2.53
C GLU A 17 -4.45 7.69 -1.92
N ARG A 18 -4.02 8.45 -0.90
CA ARG A 18 -2.80 8.15 -0.14
C ARG A 18 -2.89 6.81 0.59
N ILE A 19 -3.98 6.57 1.32
CA ILE A 19 -4.23 5.31 2.03
C ILE A 19 -4.23 4.14 1.03
N LYS A 20 -4.98 4.27 -0.07
CA LYS A 20 -5.03 3.26 -1.15
C LYS A 20 -3.64 2.92 -1.70
N ARG A 21 -2.82 3.95 -1.93
CA ARG A 21 -1.45 3.78 -2.44
C ARG A 21 -0.59 3.04 -1.42
N LEU A 22 -0.62 3.43 -0.15
CA LEU A 22 0.15 2.79 0.91
C LEU A 22 -0.27 1.32 1.10
N ARG A 23 -1.58 1.03 1.15
CA ARG A 23 -2.10 -0.36 1.19
C ARG A 23 -1.58 -1.19 0.01
N SER A 24 -1.58 -0.61 -1.18
CA SER A 24 -1.05 -1.26 -2.39
C SER A 24 0.45 -1.55 -2.28
N ILE A 25 1.24 -0.62 -1.72
CA ILE A 25 2.67 -0.81 -1.48
C ILE A 25 2.90 -1.95 -0.49
N MET A 26 2.13 -2.00 0.61
CA MET A 26 2.21 -3.08 1.61
C MET A 26 1.92 -4.43 0.96
N LEU A 27 0.79 -4.56 0.26
CA LEU A 27 0.38 -5.79 -0.42
C LEU A 27 1.43 -6.28 -1.43
N ILE A 28 1.91 -5.38 -2.29
CA ILE A 28 2.85 -5.73 -3.36
C ILE A 28 4.22 -6.14 -2.79
N ASN A 29 4.80 -5.35 -1.89
CA ASN A 29 6.13 -5.64 -1.36
C ASN A 29 6.11 -6.86 -0.44
N SER A 30 5.06 -7.04 0.37
CA SER A 30 4.94 -8.24 1.20
C SER A 30 4.73 -9.49 0.35
N CYS A 31 4.00 -9.42 -0.75
CA CYS A 31 3.88 -10.54 -1.69
C CYS A 31 5.23 -10.90 -2.31
N ILE A 32 6.00 -9.89 -2.75
CA ILE A 32 7.34 -10.10 -3.33
C ILE A 32 8.29 -10.74 -2.30
N TYR A 33 8.26 -10.25 -1.06
CA TYR A 33 9.09 -10.77 0.02
C TYR A 33 8.73 -12.22 0.40
N TYR A 34 7.47 -12.49 0.73
CA TYR A 34 7.06 -13.78 1.29
C TYR A 34 6.76 -14.86 0.23
N GLU A 35 6.21 -14.49 -0.93
CA GLU A 35 5.80 -15.46 -1.96
C GLU A 35 6.80 -15.58 -3.12
N MET A 36 7.63 -14.54 -3.36
CA MET A 36 8.55 -14.51 -4.50
C MET A 36 10.04 -14.53 -4.09
N ASN A 37 10.33 -14.51 -2.79
CA ASN A 37 11.69 -14.56 -2.22
C ASN A 37 12.62 -13.48 -2.82
N ASP A 38 12.10 -12.27 -2.98
CA ASP A 38 12.81 -11.12 -3.53
C ASP A 38 12.48 -9.86 -2.72
N ASN A 39 13.19 -8.76 -2.94
CA ASN A 39 12.89 -7.50 -2.27
C ASN A 39 13.19 -6.29 -3.17
N MET A 40 12.26 -5.34 -3.23
CA MET A 40 12.40 -4.11 -4.03
C MET A 40 12.73 -2.87 -3.19
N ILE A 41 12.45 -2.89 -1.89
CA ILE A 41 12.72 -1.76 -0.98
C ILE A 41 13.37 -2.26 0.30
N SER A 42 14.18 -1.44 0.96
CA SER A 42 14.76 -1.85 2.24
C SER A 42 13.68 -2.04 3.31
N ASP A 43 13.94 -2.93 4.28
CA ASP A 43 13.05 -3.16 5.42
C ASP A 43 12.74 -1.86 6.18
N VAL A 44 13.75 -0.98 6.33
CA VAL A 44 13.57 0.34 6.94
C VAL A 44 12.55 1.17 6.17
N ARG A 45 12.66 1.22 4.84
CA ARG A 45 11.74 1.99 4.01
C ARG A 45 10.34 1.40 4.01
N TRP A 46 10.24 0.07 4.02
CA TRP A 46 8.96 -0.62 4.16
C TRP A 46 8.29 -0.24 5.49
N GLN A 47 9.05 -0.27 6.60
CA GLN A 47 8.54 0.04 7.94
C GLN A 47 8.09 1.50 8.09
N GLU A 48 8.81 2.46 7.50
CA GLU A 48 8.38 3.87 7.48
C GLU A 48 6.99 4.03 6.86
N LEU A 49 6.74 3.37 5.73
CA LEU A 49 5.46 3.43 5.02
C LEU A 49 4.36 2.66 5.76
N ALA A 50 4.71 1.55 6.41
CA ALA A 50 3.80 0.77 7.25
C ALA A 50 3.30 1.58 8.45
N ASN A 51 4.22 2.30 9.12
CA ASN A 51 3.91 3.19 10.22
C ASN A 51 3.09 4.39 9.75
N GLU A 52 3.44 5.01 8.63
CA GLU A 52 2.66 6.10 8.04
C GLU A 52 1.21 5.65 7.76
N LEU A 53 1.02 4.45 7.21
CA LEU A 53 -0.31 3.89 6.97
C LEU A 53 -1.09 3.68 8.27
N ALA A 54 -0.46 3.11 9.30
CA ALA A 54 -1.09 2.92 10.60
C ALA A 54 -1.55 4.27 11.20
N ASP A 55 -0.65 5.25 11.20
CA ASP A 55 -0.93 6.62 11.67
C ASP A 55 -2.10 7.27 10.92
N LEU A 56 -2.15 7.14 9.59
CA LEU A 56 -3.22 7.72 8.78
C LEU A 56 -4.57 7.04 9.03
N GLN A 57 -4.59 5.72 9.15
CA GLN A 57 -5.84 5.01 9.41
C GLN A 57 -6.38 5.25 10.83
N ASP A 58 -5.50 5.41 11.82
CA ASP A 58 -5.88 5.73 13.20
C ASP A 58 -6.42 7.16 13.34
N LYS A 59 -5.78 8.13 12.66
CA LYS A 59 -6.20 9.54 12.67
C LYS A 59 -7.45 9.82 11.84
N HIS A 60 -7.71 9.00 10.82
CA HIS A 60 -8.77 9.20 9.83
C HIS A 60 -9.54 7.90 9.51
N PRO A 61 -10.18 7.25 10.51
CA PRO A 61 -10.90 6.00 10.30
C PRO A 61 -12.08 6.14 9.32
N GLU A 62 -12.68 7.33 9.20
CA GLU A 62 -13.76 7.64 8.27
C GLU A 62 -13.32 7.60 6.80
N HIS A 63 -12.02 7.81 6.53
CA HIS A 63 -11.42 7.72 5.19
C HIS A 63 -10.86 6.33 4.87
N CYS A 64 -10.98 5.37 5.78
CA CYS A 64 -10.48 4.00 5.57
C CYS A 64 -11.44 3.10 4.80
N LYS A 65 -12.71 3.52 4.64
CA LYS A 65 -13.73 2.81 3.87
C LYS A 65 -13.72 3.28 2.41
N ILE A 66 -12.88 2.64 1.61
CA ILE A 66 -12.56 3.02 0.22
C ILE A 66 -12.71 1.86 -0.77
N ASP A 67 -13.33 0.75 -0.34
CA ASP A 67 -13.53 -0.46 -1.13
C ASP A 67 -12.20 -1.04 -1.67
N TRP A 68 -11.13 -0.92 -0.88
CA TRP A 68 -9.78 -1.33 -1.27
C TRP A 68 -9.06 -2.08 -0.15
N PHE A 69 -9.27 -3.40 -0.08
CA PHE A 69 -8.74 -4.27 0.97
C PHE A 69 -9.11 -3.78 2.39
N ASP A 70 -10.25 -3.12 2.53
CA ASP A 70 -10.66 -2.47 3.79
C ASP A 70 -10.69 -3.47 4.97
N GLN A 71 -11.14 -4.69 4.72
CA GLN A 71 -11.19 -5.76 5.73
C GLN A 71 -9.79 -6.21 6.16
N ASP A 72 -8.89 -6.41 5.21
CA ASP A 72 -7.52 -6.87 5.48
C ASP A 72 -6.70 -5.82 6.25
N PHE A 73 -7.04 -4.54 6.11
CA PHE A 73 -6.37 -3.43 6.78
C PHE A 73 -7.11 -2.88 8.01
N GLN A 74 -8.22 -3.49 8.45
CA GLN A 74 -9.03 -2.99 9.57
C GLN A 74 -8.24 -2.93 10.89
N CYS A 75 -7.34 -3.88 11.12
CA CYS A 75 -6.49 -3.96 12.32
C CYS A 75 -5.01 -3.73 12.00
N TRP A 76 -4.72 -2.95 10.95
CA TRP A 76 -3.35 -2.68 10.54
C TRP A 76 -2.60 -1.87 11.60
N ASP A 77 -1.54 -2.47 12.15
CA ASP A 77 -0.64 -1.85 13.13
C ASP A 77 0.76 -1.56 12.57
N GLY A 78 1.01 -1.91 11.30
CA GLY A 78 2.29 -1.70 10.64
C GLY A 78 3.39 -2.70 11.01
N SER A 79 3.12 -3.72 11.83
CA SER A 79 4.15 -4.62 12.35
C SER A 79 4.63 -5.69 11.36
N SER A 80 3.74 -6.17 10.49
CA SER A 80 4.05 -7.21 9.51
C SER A 80 3.02 -7.24 8.39
N GLY A 81 3.47 -7.48 7.16
CA GLY A 81 2.58 -7.72 6.01
C GLY A 81 2.29 -9.20 5.73
N TYR A 82 2.74 -10.13 6.58
CA TYR A 82 2.57 -11.58 6.36
C TYR A 82 1.10 -12.01 6.33
N HIS A 83 0.25 -11.38 7.14
CA HIS A 83 -1.17 -11.71 7.27
C HIS A 83 -2.03 -11.20 6.11
N LEU A 84 -1.47 -10.37 5.23
CA LEU A 84 -2.20 -9.78 4.10
C LEU A 84 -2.56 -10.86 3.05
N PRO A 85 -3.56 -10.61 2.18
CA PRO A 85 -4.00 -11.58 1.16
C PRO A 85 -3.03 -11.64 -0.03
N LEU A 86 -1.80 -12.10 0.19
CA LEU A 86 -0.68 -12.06 -0.76
C LEU A 86 -0.94 -12.86 -2.05
N ARG A 87 -1.79 -13.89 -1.97
CA ARG A 87 -2.20 -14.74 -3.10
C ARG A 87 -3.45 -14.26 -3.83
N HIS A 88 -4.04 -13.14 -3.40
CA HIS A 88 -5.16 -12.55 -4.13
C HIS A 88 -4.73 -12.26 -5.58
N PRO A 89 -5.53 -12.61 -6.61
CA PRO A 89 -5.11 -12.54 -8.01
C PRO A 89 -4.56 -11.18 -8.42
N TRP A 90 -5.18 -10.10 -7.94
CA TRP A 90 -4.70 -8.74 -8.21
C TRP A 90 -3.33 -8.48 -7.56
N VAL A 91 -3.12 -8.91 -6.31
CA VAL A 91 -1.88 -8.67 -5.55
C VAL A 91 -0.73 -9.43 -6.19
N TYR A 92 -0.90 -10.73 -6.39
CA TYR A 92 0.13 -11.58 -6.98
C TYR A 92 0.48 -11.15 -8.41
N GLY A 93 -0.54 -10.86 -9.23
CA GLY A 93 -0.36 -10.39 -10.60
C GLY A 93 0.38 -9.05 -10.66
N LYS A 94 0.06 -8.10 -9.77
CA LYS A 94 0.76 -6.82 -9.69
C LYS A 94 2.19 -6.96 -9.17
N ALA A 95 2.40 -7.76 -8.13
CA ALA A 95 3.73 -8.07 -7.61
C ALA A 95 4.64 -8.64 -8.70
N ALA A 96 4.17 -9.66 -9.44
CA ALA A 96 4.92 -10.25 -10.53
C ALA A 96 5.21 -9.27 -11.67
N GLN A 97 4.25 -8.40 -12.01
CA GLN A 97 4.43 -7.35 -13.01
C GLN A 97 5.52 -6.35 -12.59
N VAL A 98 5.44 -5.82 -11.38
CA VAL A 98 6.37 -4.79 -10.88
C VAL A 98 7.78 -5.38 -10.74
N LEU A 99 7.91 -6.58 -10.16
CA LEU A 99 9.21 -7.24 -10.01
C LEU A 99 9.90 -7.48 -11.36
N ARG A 100 9.13 -7.89 -12.38
CA ARG A 100 9.66 -8.09 -13.74
C ARG A 100 10.20 -6.78 -14.33
N LEU A 101 9.48 -5.67 -14.15
CA LEU A 101 9.92 -4.35 -14.64
C LEU A 101 11.19 -3.90 -13.92
N HIS A 102 11.22 -4.03 -12.60
CA HIS A 102 12.39 -3.68 -11.78
C HIS A 102 13.65 -4.43 -12.21
N LYS A 103 13.55 -5.76 -12.42
CA LYS A 103 14.68 -6.58 -12.90
C LYS A 103 15.17 -6.17 -14.29
N LYS A 104 14.23 -5.79 -15.17
CA LYS A 104 14.58 -5.32 -16.52
C LYS A 104 15.35 -3.99 -16.46
N GLU A 105 14.95 -3.07 -15.60
CA GLU A 105 15.64 -1.80 -15.40
C GLU A 105 17.06 -1.99 -14.86
N ILE A 106 17.24 -2.86 -13.84
CA ILE A 106 18.57 -3.19 -13.31
C ILE A 106 19.46 -3.79 -14.40
N HIS A 107 18.92 -4.71 -15.22
CA HIS A 107 19.72 -5.36 -16.27
C HIS A 107 20.11 -4.41 -17.42
N HIS A 108 19.38 -3.32 -17.64
CA HIS A 108 19.75 -2.30 -18.63
C HIS A 108 20.67 -1.20 -18.07
N ALA A 109 20.82 -1.12 -16.74
CA ALA A 109 21.67 -0.13 -16.07
C ALA A 109 23.12 -0.61 -15.86
N VAL A 110 23.44 -1.84 -16.24
CA VAL A 110 24.76 -2.50 -16.13
C VAL A 110 25.28 -2.80 -17.53
#